data_AF-A0AAV7L9S4-F1
#
_entry.id   AF-A0AAV7L9S4-F1
#
_cell.length_a   1.000
_cell.length_b   1.000
_cell.length_c   1.000
_cell.angle_alpha   90.00
_cell.angle_beta   90.00
_cell.angle_gamma   90.00
#
_symmetry.space_group_name_H-M   'P 1'
#
loop_
_entity.id
_entity.type
_entity.pdbx_description
1 polymer ?
#
loop_
_entity_poly.entity_id
_entity_poly.type
_entity_poly.pdbx_seq_one_letter_code
_entity_poly.pdbx_strand_id
1 'polypeptide(L)'
;MQTTNHSSYLHSVYLNTNGSNKLYAFRDKKSGSDAGNVLKEELVKKQLWDNLWKISKREHAKLWEATTLQKYVECDRIPRGLIIFTLRNIVDPDPDMIEEWMINNHNCSSGMLKILIKYARKDVEKLSQEIDKCMAMLKDNCSLEEYEKMSEDVDRSEYARAGELLYLNPSGCPEGVIKRT
;
A
#
# COMPACT_ATOMS: atom_id res chain seq x y z
N MET A 1 -50.34 -18.57 35.81
CA MET A 1 -49.37 -18.80 34.72
C MET A 1 -48.92 -17.45 34.21
N GLN A 2 -47.71 -17.01 34.55
CA GLN A 2 -47.11 -15.78 34.00
C GLN A 2 -46.14 -16.20 32.89
N THR A 3 -46.38 -15.77 31.66
CA THR A 3 -45.48 -15.94 30.52
C THR A 3 -44.51 -14.76 30.49
N THR A 4 -43.25 -14.98 30.86
CA THR A 4 -42.20 -13.97 30.70
C THR A 4 -41.71 -13.97 29.26
N ASN A 5 -42.05 -12.92 28.51
CA ASN A 5 -41.47 -12.65 27.20
C ASN A 5 -39.99 -12.27 27.34
N HIS A 6 -39.10 -13.08 26.79
CA HIS A 6 -37.68 -12.74 26.62
C HIS A 6 -37.47 -12.05 25.27
N SER A 7 -37.51 -10.72 25.29
CA SER A 7 -37.01 -9.89 24.19
C SER A 7 -35.47 -9.92 24.18
N SER A 8 -34.88 -10.34 23.06
CA SER A 8 -33.44 -10.31 22.78
C SER A 8 -33.13 -9.09 21.90
N TYR A 9 -32.30 -8.18 22.40
CA TYR A 9 -31.84 -7.02 21.63
C TYR A 9 -30.67 -7.43 20.72
N LEU A 10 -30.73 -7.00 19.45
CA LEU A 10 -29.62 -7.09 18.50
C LEU A 10 -28.87 -5.76 18.53
N HIS A 11 -27.57 -5.79 18.86
CA HIS A 11 -26.67 -4.67 18.60
C HIS A 11 -25.98 -4.88 17.26
N SER A 12 -26.03 -3.88 16.39
CA SER A 12 -25.29 -3.84 15.12
C SER A 12 -24.21 -2.77 15.21
N VAL A 13 -23.00 -3.13 14.81
CA VAL A 13 -21.89 -2.19 14.62
C VAL A 13 -21.59 -2.13 13.14
N TYR A 14 -21.53 -0.91 12.60
CA TYR A 14 -21.14 -0.66 11.22
C TYR A 14 -19.64 -0.42 11.16
N LEU A 15 -18.92 -1.29 10.46
CA LEU A 15 -17.53 -1.05 10.11
C LEU A 15 -17.45 -0.85 8.59
N ASN A 16 -16.93 0.32 8.20
CA ASN A 16 -16.68 0.66 6.81
C ASN A 16 -15.31 0.09 6.42
N THR A 17 -15.32 -0.91 5.53
CA THR A 17 -14.09 -1.46 4.95
C THR A 17 -14.18 -1.37 3.44
N ASN A 18 -13.21 -0.69 2.82
CA ASN A 18 -13.08 -0.55 1.36
C ASN A 18 -14.36 -0.10 0.63
N GLY A 19 -15.07 0.92 1.17
CA GLY A 19 -16.28 1.45 0.55
C GLY A 19 -17.50 0.54 0.66
N SER A 20 -17.42 -0.55 1.43
CA SER A 20 -18.53 -1.44 1.75
C SER A 20 -18.80 -1.40 3.26
N ASN A 21 -20.02 -1.02 3.63
CA ASN A 21 -20.50 -1.15 5.00
C ASN A 21 -20.89 -2.60 5.23
N LYS A 22 -20.10 -3.33 6.02
CA LYS A 22 -20.49 -4.67 6.48
C LYS A 22 -21.21 -4.54 7.81
N LEU A 23 -22.48 -4.97 7.83
CA LEU A 23 -23.28 -5.06 9.04
C LEU A 23 -22.94 -6.37 9.75
N TYR A 24 -22.35 -6.27 10.94
CA TYR A 24 -22.16 -7.43 11.80
C TYR A 24 -23.24 -7.41 12.88
N ALA A 25 -24.19 -8.33 12.76
CA ALA A 25 -25.22 -8.56 13.77
C ALA A 25 -24.72 -9.62 14.76
N PHE A 26 -24.53 -9.23 16.02
CA PHE A 26 -24.16 -10.17 17.09
C PHE A 26 -25.40 -10.56 17.86
N ARG A 27 -25.65 -11.88 17.96
CA ARG A 27 -26.71 -12.44 18.78
C ARG A 27 -26.22 -12.54 20.22
N ASP A 28 -26.62 -11.58 21.06
CA ASP A 28 -26.33 -11.62 22.49
C ASP A 28 -27.03 -12.83 23.11
N LYS A 29 -26.25 -13.87 23.43
CA LYS A 29 -26.65 -14.82 24.47
C LYS A 29 -26.43 -14.11 25.80
N LYS A 30 -27.52 -13.90 26.55
CA LYS A 30 -27.50 -13.33 27.91
C LYS A 30 -26.57 -14.12 28.83
N SER A 31 -25.29 -13.79 28.83
CA SER A 31 -24.37 -14.08 29.93
C SER A 31 -23.71 -12.76 30.27
N GLY A 32 -24.19 -12.12 31.34
CA GLY A 32 -23.57 -10.93 31.91
C GLY A 32 -22.19 -11.27 32.45
N SER A 33 -21.18 -11.11 31.61
CA SER A 33 -19.79 -11.37 31.93
C SER A 33 -18.95 -10.30 31.24
N ASP A 34 -18.22 -9.51 32.02
CA ASP A 34 -17.22 -8.54 31.57
C ASP A 34 -16.26 -9.16 30.51
N ALA A 35 -16.02 -10.47 30.57
CA ALA A 35 -15.18 -11.17 29.61
C ALA A 35 -15.70 -11.11 28.16
N GLY A 36 -17.00 -10.97 27.95
CA GLY A 36 -17.59 -10.85 26.61
C GLY A 36 -17.33 -9.50 25.94
N ASN A 37 -17.14 -8.43 26.73
CA ASN A 37 -16.79 -7.10 26.22
C ASN A 37 -15.29 -6.97 25.98
N VAL A 38 -14.47 -7.51 26.90
CA VAL A 38 -13.00 -7.53 26.76
C VAL A 38 -12.55 -8.24 25.47
N LEU A 39 -13.15 -9.39 25.15
CA LEU A 39 -12.82 -10.12 23.91
C LEU A 39 -13.22 -9.37 22.64
N LYS A 40 -14.26 -8.53 22.68
CA LYS A 40 -14.68 -7.70 21.54
C LYS A 40 -13.68 -6.56 21.32
N GLU A 41 -13.23 -5.92 22.39
CA GLU A 41 -12.25 -4.84 22.34
C GLU A 41 -10.89 -5.32 21.80
N GLU A 42 -10.36 -6.44 22.30
CA GLU A 42 -9.11 -7.03 21.79
C GLU A 42 -9.19 -7.37 20.29
N LEU A 43 -10.34 -7.89 19.84
CA LEU A 43 -10.53 -8.20 18.42
C LEU A 43 -10.53 -6.94 17.55
N VAL A 44 -11.16 -5.85 18.03
CA VAL A 44 -11.15 -4.55 17.33
C VAL A 44 -9.74 -3.99 17.24
N LYS A 45 -8.98 -4.01 18.35
CA LYS A 45 -7.57 -3.56 18.37
C LYS A 45 -6.73 -4.33 17.35
N LYS A 46 -6.83 -5.67 17.37
CA LYS A 46 -6.10 -6.53 16.42
C LYS A 46 -6.46 -6.23 14.97
N GLN A 47 -7.73 -6.00 14.66
CA GLN A 47 -8.17 -5.65 13.30
C GLN A 47 -7.66 -4.29 12.85
N LEU A 48 -7.68 -3.28 13.72
CA LEU A 48 -7.13 -1.96 13.43
C LEU A 48 -5.63 -2.05 13.13
N TRP A 49 -4.92 -2.89 13.88
CA TRP A 49 -3.49 -3.09 13.71
C TRP A 49 -3.15 -3.84 12.41
N ASP A 50 -3.86 -4.92 12.11
CA ASP A 50 -3.75 -5.64 10.83
C ASP A 50 -4.03 -4.71 9.64
N ASN A 51 -4.98 -3.79 9.79
CA ASN A 51 -5.32 -2.82 8.76
C ASN A 51 -4.22 -1.77 8.59
N LEU A 52 -3.74 -1.17 9.69
CA LEU A 52 -2.63 -0.22 9.63
C LEU A 52 -1.44 -0.85 8.92
N TRP A 53 -1.04 -2.03 9.36
CA TRP A 53 0.05 -2.80 8.78
C TRP A 53 -0.08 -2.98 7.26
N LYS A 54 -1.26 -3.41 6.79
CA LYS A 54 -1.53 -3.58 5.35
C LYS A 54 -1.43 -2.27 4.58
N ILE A 55 -1.90 -1.16 5.16
CA ILE A 55 -1.87 0.15 4.51
C ILE A 55 -0.43 0.67 4.47
N SER A 56 0.31 0.60 5.58
CA SER A 56 1.73 0.98 5.65
C SER A 56 2.59 0.22 4.64
N LYS A 57 2.39 -1.10 4.51
CA LYS A 57 3.12 -1.89 3.50
C LYS A 57 2.84 -1.41 2.07
N ARG A 58 1.60 -1.03 1.77
CA ARG A 58 1.21 -0.51 0.45
C ARG A 58 1.80 0.88 0.22
N GLU A 59 1.81 1.73 1.25
CA GLU A 59 2.39 3.07 1.22
C GLU A 59 3.89 2.99 0.92
N HIS A 60 4.62 2.14 1.64
CA HIS A 60 6.04 1.94 1.43
C HIS A 60 6.36 1.44 0.01
N ALA A 61 5.58 0.48 -0.50
CA ALA A 61 5.74 -0.02 -1.87
C ALA A 61 5.52 1.10 -2.91
N LYS A 62 4.53 1.98 -2.71
CA LYS A 62 4.25 3.12 -3.60
C LYS A 62 5.32 4.20 -3.50
N LEU A 63 5.85 4.45 -2.31
CA LEU A 63 6.96 5.36 -2.09
C LEU A 63 8.24 4.87 -2.78
N TRP A 64 8.52 3.57 -2.69
CA TRP A 64 9.64 2.93 -3.39
C TRP A 64 9.49 3.03 -4.91
N GLU A 65 8.29 2.75 -5.44
CA GLU A 65 7.96 2.92 -6.85
C GLU A 65 8.23 4.35 -7.30
N ALA A 66 7.67 5.36 -6.61
CA ALA A 66 7.85 6.77 -6.94
C ALA A 66 9.32 7.19 -6.92
N THR A 67 10.07 6.76 -5.90
CA THR A 67 11.49 7.09 -5.73
C THR A 67 12.35 6.45 -6.81
N THR A 68 12.07 5.18 -7.13
CA THR A 68 12.78 4.45 -8.19
C THR A 68 12.56 5.12 -9.54
N LEU A 69 11.30 5.43 -9.89
CA LEU A 69 10.97 6.10 -11.15
C LEU A 69 11.57 7.51 -11.22
N GLN A 70 11.62 8.24 -10.10
CA GLN A 70 12.28 9.54 -10.02
C GLN A 70 13.78 9.46 -10.34
N LYS A 71 14.49 8.43 -9.82
CA LYS A 71 15.91 8.19 -10.16
C LYS A 71 16.12 7.94 -11.65
N TYR A 72 15.18 7.29 -12.33
CA TYR A 72 15.24 7.11 -13.79
C TYR A 72 15.18 8.47 -14.50
N VAL A 73 14.27 9.36 -14.09
CA VAL A 73 14.18 10.74 -14.63
C VAL A 73 15.47 11.53 -14.40
N GLU A 74 16.02 11.48 -13.18
CA GLU A 74 17.27 12.19 -12.83
C GLU A 74 18.47 11.71 -13.64
N CYS A 75 18.49 10.43 -14.02
CA CYS A 75 19.53 9.85 -14.86
C CYS A 75 19.29 10.00 -16.37
N ASP A 76 18.21 10.68 -16.79
CA ASP A 76 17.71 10.69 -18.17
C ASP A 76 17.58 9.29 -18.78
N ARG A 77 17.00 8.36 -18.02
CA ARG A 77 16.80 6.96 -18.41
C ARG A 77 15.34 6.59 -18.40
N ILE A 78 14.97 5.66 -19.28
CA ILE A 78 13.64 5.06 -19.33
C ILE A 78 13.72 3.58 -18.93
N PRO A 79 12.90 3.09 -17.98
CA PRO A 79 12.79 1.68 -17.68
C PRO A 79 12.41 0.87 -18.92
N ARG A 80 13.05 -0.28 -19.16
CA ARG A 80 12.83 -1.10 -20.37
C ARG A 80 11.36 -1.37 -20.69
N GLY A 81 10.54 -1.66 -19.68
CA GLY A 81 9.10 -1.93 -19.84
C GLY A 81 8.25 -0.71 -20.24
N LEU A 82 8.81 0.50 -20.20
CA LEU A 82 8.15 1.74 -20.60
C LEU A 82 8.70 2.32 -21.90
N ILE A 83 9.70 1.69 -22.51
CA ILE A 83 10.26 2.19 -23.76
C ILE A 83 9.31 1.83 -24.90
N ILE A 84 8.83 2.85 -25.61
CA ILE A 84 8.06 2.67 -26.84
C ILE A 84 9.06 2.36 -27.96
N PHE A 85 9.23 1.07 -28.28
CA PHE A 85 10.06 0.62 -29.40
C PHE A 85 9.18 -0.04 -30.46
N THR A 86 8.76 0.72 -31.46
CA THR A 86 8.14 0.11 -32.66
C THR A 86 8.46 0.89 -33.93
N LEU A 87 9.67 0.73 -34.44
CA LEU A 87 9.97 1.01 -35.85
C LEU A 87 9.86 -0.32 -36.62
N ARG A 88 8.64 -0.85 -36.79
CA ARG A 88 8.44 -2.10 -37.54
C ARG A 88 8.22 -1.78 -39.01
N ASN A 89 9.00 -2.45 -39.87
CA ASN A 89 8.78 -2.57 -41.31
C ASN A 89 9.12 -1.35 -42.19
N ILE A 90 10.08 -0.51 -41.79
CA ILE A 90 10.65 0.48 -42.72
C ILE A 90 11.84 -0.17 -43.42
N VAL A 91 11.73 -0.34 -44.74
CA VAL A 91 12.85 -0.77 -45.61
C VAL A 91 13.71 0.46 -45.88
N ASP A 92 15.02 0.35 -45.65
CA ASP A 92 16.02 1.43 -45.79
C ASP A 92 15.61 2.75 -45.08
N PRO A 93 15.45 2.73 -43.74
CA PRO A 93 15.09 3.93 -43.00
C PRO A 93 16.20 4.99 -43.10
N ASP A 94 15.80 6.18 -43.51
CA ASP A 94 16.66 7.37 -43.50
C ASP A 94 17.22 7.66 -42.09
N PRO A 95 18.54 7.87 -41.92
CA PRO A 95 19.14 8.12 -40.61
C PRO A 95 18.50 9.28 -39.83
N ASP A 96 18.17 10.37 -40.51
CA ASP A 96 17.56 11.56 -39.88
C ASP A 96 16.17 11.22 -39.33
N MET A 97 15.38 10.46 -40.10
CA MET A 97 14.09 9.94 -39.65
C MET A 97 14.23 9.01 -38.42
N ILE A 98 15.25 8.15 -38.37
CA ILE A 98 15.49 7.27 -37.21
C ILE A 98 15.81 8.10 -35.97
N GLU A 99 16.64 9.13 -36.11
CA GLU A 99 17.00 10.03 -35.01
C GLU A 99 15.75 10.75 -34.47
N GLU A 100 14.95 11.36 -35.35
CA GLU A 100 13.72 12.05 -34.96
C GLU A 100 12.72 11.10 -34.29
N TRP A 101 12.55 9.89 -34.84
CA TRP A 101 11.72 8.84 -34.25
C TRP A 101 12.19 8.47 -32.83
N MET A 102 13.49 8.31 -32.64
CA MET A 102 14.08 7.97 -31.34
C MET A 102 13.88 9.08 -30.32
N ILE A 103 14.07 10.35 -30.71
CA ILE A 103 13.84 11.51 -29.85
C ILE A 103 12.37 11.56 -29.43
N ASN A 104 11.44 11.40 -30.38
CA ASN A 104 10.01 11.43 -30.10
C ASN A 104 9.59 10.30 -29.15
N ASN A 105 10.09 9.08 -29.34
CA ASN A 105 9.79 7.98 -28.41
C ASN A 105 10.37 8.20 -27.02
N HIS A 106 11.59 8.73 -26.91
CA HIS A 106 12.17 9.09 -25.62
C HIS A 106 11.28 10.11 -24.89
N ASN A 107 10.85 11.16 -25.59
CA ASN A 107 9.98 12.19 -25.03
C ASN A 107 8.64 11.63 -24.56
N CYS A 108 8.01 10.77 -25.37
CA CYS A 108 6.77 10.09 -25.01
C CYS A 108 6.94 9.20 -23.77
N SER A 109 7.97 8.36 -23.76
CA SER A 109 8.28 7.48 -22.62
C SER A 109 8.62 8.26 -21.34
N SER A 110 9.37 9.35 -21.46
CA SER A 110 9.66 10.27 -20.35
C SER A 110 8.38 10.93 -19.81
N GLY A 111 7.47 11.33 -20.71
CA GLY A 111 6.15 11.84 -20.35
C GLY A 111 5.34 10.82 -19.55
N MET A 112 5.28 9.57 -19.99
CA MET A 112 4.61 8.48 -19.25
C MET A 112 5.24 8.26 -17.87
N LEU A 113 6.57 8.29 -17.77
CA LEU A 113 7.29 8.15 -16.52
C LEU A 113 6.91 9.23 -15.51
N LYS A 114 6.82 10.49 -15.94
CA LYS A 114 6.37 11.62 -15.10
C LYS A 114 4.93 11.45 -14.62
N ILE A 115 4.06 10.92 -15.48
CA ILE A 115 2.66 10.61 -15.10
C ILE A 115 2.66 9.53 -14.01
N LEU A 116 3.38 8.43 -14.19
CA LEU A 116 3.46 7.35 -13.19
C LEU A 116 3.96 7.85 -11.84
N ILE A 117 5.02 8.68 -11.82
CA ILE A 117 5.53 9.30 -10.58
C ILE A 117 4.43 10.13 -9.91
N LYS A 118 3.71 10.96 -10.67
CA LYS A 118 2.63 11.80 -10.14
C LYS A 118 1.53 10.97 -9.48
N TYR A 119 1.09 9.88 -10.12
CA TYR A 119 0.06 9.01 -9.56
C TYR A 119 0.56 8.22 -8.35
N ALA A 120 1.79 7.68 -8.40
CA ALA A 120 2.38 6.99 -7.26
C ALA A 120 2.46 7.91 -6.02
N ARG A 121 2.90 9.17 -6.18
CA ARG A 121 2.93 10.16 -5.09
C ARG A 121 1.53 10.49 -4.54
N LYS A 122 0.54 10.62 -5.43
CA LYS A 122 -0.85 10.84 -5.02
C LYS A 122 -1.40 9.66 -4.21
N ASP A 123 -1.03 8.45 -4.56
CA ASP A 123 -1.42 7.25 -3.82
C ASP A 123 -0.71 7.16 -2.47
N VAL A 124 0.58 7.53 -2.39
CA VAL A 124 1.30 7.68 -1.11
C VAL A 124 0.54 8.64 -0.20
N GLU A 125 0.22 9.85 -0.67
CA GLU A 125 -0.50 10.86 0.12
C GLU A 125 -1.84 10.33 0.68
N LYS A 126 -2.62 9.63 -0.14
CA LYS A 126 -3.88 9.02 0.32
C LYS A 126 -3.63 7.94 1.38
N LEU A 127 -2.65 7.07 1.16
CA LEU A 127 -2.34 6.00 2.10
C LEU A 127 -1.79 6.57 3.42
N SER A 128 -0.99 7.64 3.39
CA SER A 128 -0.55 8.37 4.59
C SER A 128 -1.74 8.91 5.38
N GLN A 129 -2.74 9.50 4.71
CA GLN A 129 -3.96 9.95 5.40
C GLN A 129 -4.78 8.79 5.99
N GLU A 130 -4.77 7.62 5.35
CA GLU A 130 -5.42 6.41 5.90
C GLU A 130 -4.64 5.86 7.12
N ILE A 131 -3.30 5.87 7.06
CA ILE A 131 -2.40 5.54 8.18
C ILE A 131 -2.69 6.46 9.37
N ASP A 132 -2.75 7.77 9.17
CA ASP A 132 -3.02 8.74 10.23
C ASP A 132 -4.37 8.50 10.90
N LYS A 133 -5.40 8.16 10.10
CA LYS A 133 -6.73 7.79 10.63
C LYS A 133 -6.68 6.52 11.45
N CYS A 134 -6.04 5.46 10.94
CA CYS A 134 -5.87 4.21 11.69
C CYS A 134 -5.12 4.46 13.00
N MET A 135 -4.04 5.24 12.96
CA MET A 135 -3.25 5.61 14.13
C MET A 135 -4.06 6.38 15.17
N ALA A 136 -4.90 7.32 14.75
CA ALA A 136 -5.81 8.02 15.65
C ALA A 136 -6.81 7.05 16.31
N MET A 137 -7.44 6.18 15.52
CA MET A 137 -8.36 5.16 16.06
C MET A 137 -7.66 4.23 17.05
N LEU A 138 -6.41 3.85 16.80
CA LEU A 138 -5.66 3.00 17.72
C LEU A 138 -5.30 3.71 19.01
N LYS A 139 -4.92 4.99 18.96
CA LYS A 139 -4.68 5.79 20.18
C LYS A 139 -5.95 5.94 21.02
N ASP A 140 -7.11 6.03 20.39
CA ASP A 140 -8.39 6.13 21.09
C ASP A 140 -8.82 4.78 21.71
N ASN A 141 -8.29 3.66 21.22
CA ASN A 141 -8.70 2.31 21.62
C ASN A 141 -7.62 1.52 22.40
N CYS A 142 -6.36 1.95 22.41
CA CYS A 142 -5.25 1.24 23.06
C CYS A 142 -4.58 2.12 24.11
N SER A 143 -4.13 1.50 25.21
CA SER A 143 -3.19 2.18 26.11
C SER A 143 -1.83 2.35 25.43
N LEU A 144 -1.02 3.29 25.92
CA LEU A 144 0.33 3.53 25.40
C LEU A 144 1.20 2.27 25.47
N GLU A 145 1.09 1.52 26.57
CA GLU A 145 1.87 0.31 26.84
C GLU A 145 1.47 -0.85 25.90
N GLU A 146 0.18 -0.98 25.58
CA GLU A 146 -0.30 -1.94 24.58
C GLU A 146 0.19 -1.58 23.17
N TYR A 147 0.17 -0.29 22.84
CA TYR A 147 0.64 0.21 21.54
C TYR A 147 2.14 -0.09 21.35
N GLU A 148 2.97 0.23 22.34
CA GLU A 148 4.42 -0.02 22.30
C GLU A 148 4.71 -1.51 22.10
N LYS A 149 4.07 -2.38 22.89
CA LYS A 149 4.23 -3.83 22.78
C LYS A 149 3.88 -4.36 21.40
N MET A 150 2.75 -3.91 20.83
CA MET A 150 2.36 -4.37 19.50
C MET A 150 3.21 -3.74 18.37
N SER A 151 3.89 -2.62 18.60
CA SER A 151 4.84 -2.04 17.65
C SER A 151 6.17 -2.82 17.60
N GLU A 152 6.67 -3.26 18.76
CA GLU A 152 7.89 -4.08 18.84
C GLU A 152 7.72 -5.44 18.13
N ASP A 153 6.53 -6.03 18.22
CA ASP A 153 6.21 -7.30 17.53
C ASP A 153 6.25 -7.15 15.99
N VAL A 154 5.89 -5.97 15.48
CA VAL A 154 5.93 -5.66 14.04
C VAL A 154 7.37 -5.52 13.57
N ASP A 155 8.19 -4.73 14.27
CA ASP A 155 9.61 -4.51 13.94
C ASP A 155 10.37 -5.85 13.89
N ARG A 156 10.14 -6.76 14.85
CA ARG A 156 10.77 -8.09 14.84
C ARG A 156 10.36 -8.94 13.64
N SER A 157 9.09 -8.83 13.19
CA SER A 157 8.59 -9.58 12.04
C SER A 157 9.05 -8.99 10.69
N GLU A 158 9.26 -7.67 10.65
CA GLU A 158 9.75 -6.96 9.48
C GLU A 158 11.22 -7.19 9.22
N TYR A 159 12.09 -7.09 10.22
CA TYR A 159 13.52 -7.36 10.01
C TYR A 159 13.78 -8.81 9.56
N ALA A 160 12.96 -9.76 10.03
CA ALA A 160 13.04 -11.15 9.59
C ALA A 160 12.64 -11.35 8.11
N ARG A 161 11.68 -10.56 7.57
CA ARG A 161 11.19 -10.68 6.19
C ARG A 161 11.82 -9.70 5.21
N ALA A 162 12.11 -8.48 5.65
CA ALA A 162 12.85 -7.48 4.88
C ALA A 162 14.31 -7.92 4.72
N GLY A 163 14.89 -8.64 5.69
CA GLY A 163 16.17 -9.34 5.53
C GLY A 163 16.19 -10.34 4.36
N GLU A 164 15.04 -10.90 3.95
CA GLU A 164 14.95 -11.75 2.75
C GLU A 164 14.73 -10.96 1.45
N LEU A 165 14.11 -9.77 1.51
CA LEU A 165 13.79 -8.94 0.33
C LEU A 165 14.86 -7.88 0.01
N LEU A 166 15.66 -7.46 0.99
CA LEU A 166 16.69 -6.42 0.87
C LEU A 166 18.01 -6.93 0.27
N TYR A 167 18.18 -8.24 0.07
CA TYR A 167 19.33 -8.84 -0.62
C TYR A 167 19.20 -8.91 -2.15
N LEU A 168 18.20 -8.25 -2.73
CA LEU A 168 18.16 -8.01 -4.18
C LEU A 168 18.70 -6.59 -4.50
N ASN A 169 20.03 -6.46 -4.38
CA ASN A 169 20.89 -5.41 -4.94
C ASN A 169 20.64 -3.94 -4.52
N PRO A 170 21.25 -3.48 -3.41
CA PRO A 170 21.39 -2.06 -3.09
C PRO A 170 22.40 -1.30 -3.98
N SER A 171 23.17 -2.00 -4.81
CA SER A 171 24.32 -1.44 -5.56
C SER A 171 24.38 -1.80 -7.05
N GLY A 172 23.42 -2.57 -7.57
CA GLY A 172 23.40 -2.95 -8.98
C GLY A 172 22.45 -2.09 -9.80
N CYS A 173 22.97 -1.14 -10.58
CA CYS A 173 22.29 -0.80 -11.84
C CYS A 173 21.94 -2.14 -12.52
N PRO A 174 20.68 -2.40 -12.92
CA PRO A 174 20.34 -3.66 -13.58
C PRO A 174 21.25 -3.82 -14.80
N GLU A 175 22.13 -4.82 -14.77
CA GLU A 175 23.00 -5.16 -15.89
C GLU A 175 22.11 -5.37 -17.12
N GLY A 176 22.29 -4.49 -18.11
CA GLY A 176 21.34 -4.34 -19.22
C GLY A 176 21.04 -2.89 -19.60
N VAL A 177 21.57 -1.90 -18.89
CA VAL A 177 21.46 -0.50 -19.30
C VAL A 177 22.36 -0.23 -20.49
N ILE A 178 21.77 -0.05 -21.67
CA ILE A 178 22.45 0.55 -22.82
C ILE A 178 22.69 2.01 -22.47
N LYS A 179 23.93 2.35 -22.12
CA LYS A 179 24.38 3.75 -22.18
C LYS A 179 24.45 4.10 -23.66
N ARG A 180 23.78 5.18 -24.10
CA ARG A 180 24.18 5.82 -25.36
C ARG A 180 25.51 6.53 -25.10
N THR A 181 26.56 6.03 -25.73
CA THR A 181 27.70 6.82 -26.21
C THR A 181 27.26 7.63 -27.41
#